data_AF-A0A941PW36-F1
#
_entry.id   AF-A0A941PW36-F1
#
_cell.length_a   1.000
_cell.length_b   1.000
_cell.length_c   1.000
_cell.angle_alpha   90.00
_cell.angle_beta   90.00
_cell.angle_gamma   90.00
#
_symmetry.space_group_name_H-M   'P 1'
#
loop_
_entity.id
_entity.type
_entity.pdbx_description
1 polymer ?
#
loop_
_entity_poly.entity_id
_entity_poly.type
_entity_poly.pdbx_seq_one_letter_code
_entity_poly.pdbx_strand_id
1 'polypeptide(L)' 'SAPQIALGGPEDTGQGRLLPTTSVDQFAATLGRWFGVSDSELPLVAPNIANFSTRNLGFV' A
#
# COMPACT_ATOMS: atom_id res chain seq x y z
N SER A 1 -3.87 -6.37 2.39
CA SER A 1 -5.03 -7.26 2.61
C SER A 1 -6.31 -6.43 2.46
N ALA A 2 -7.46 -7.08 2.22
CA ALA A 2 -8.74 -6.38 2.26
C ALA A 2 -9.06 -5.97 3.72
N PRO A 3 -9.70 -4.81 3.95
CA PRO A 3 -10.14 -4.43 5.29
C PRO A 3 -11.24 -5.36 5.79
N GLN A 4 -11.29 -5.56 7.10
CA GLN A 4 -12.34 -6.30 7.77
C GLN A 4 -13.61 -5.45 7.84
N ILE A 5 -14.74 -6.00 7.38
CA ILE A 5 -16.04 -5.33 7.47
C ILE A 5 -16.53 -5.37 8.92
N ALA A 6 -16.28 -4.31 9.68
CA ALA A 6 -16.77 -4.15 11.06
C ALA A 6 -17.15 -2.69 11.34
N LEU A 7 -18.34 -2.47 11.92
CA LEU A 7 -18.77 -1.14 12.39
C LEU A 7 -17.92 -0.72 13.59
N GLY A 8 -17.24 0.42 13.52
CA GLY A 8 -16.34 0.91 14.56
C GLY A 8 -15.02 0.14 14.70
N GLY A 9 -14.64 -0.64 13.69
CA GLY A 9 -13.34 -1.31 13.63
C GLY A 9 -12.18 -0.32 13.40
N PRO A 10 -10.91 -0.75 13.60
CA PRO A 10 -9.73 0.11 13.41
C PRO A 10 -9.56 0.65 11.99
N GLU A 11 -10.26 0.06 11.02
CA GLU A 11 -10.26 0.44 9.61
C GLU A 11 -11.48 1.29 9.23
N ASP A 12 -12.44 1.49 10.16
CA ASP A 12 -13.65 2.29 9.95
C ASP A 12 -13.36 3.78 10.19
N THR A 13 -13.52 4.60 9.15
CA THR A 13 -13.37 6.06 9.22
C THR A 13 -14.70 6.78 9.48
N GLY A 14 -15.74 6.04 9.87
CA GLY A 14 -17.11 6.50 10.01
C GLY A 14 -17.89 6.42 8.70
N GLN A 15 -19.23 6.36 8.83
CA GLN A 15 -20.16 6.26 7.69
C GLN A 15 -19.98 5.01 6.81
N GLY A 16 -19.42 3.92 7.37
CA GLY A 16 -19.22 2.66 6.64
C GLY A 16 -18.07 2.70 5.63
N ARG A 17 -17.18 3.70 5.71
CA ARG A 17 -15.99 3.80 4.86
C ARG A 17 -14.83 3.08 5.51
N LEU A 18 -14.39 1.99 4.88
CA LEU A 18 -13.25 1.23 5.31
C LEU A 18 -11.99 1.70 4.59
N LEU A 19 -10.95 2.06 5.35
CA LEU A 19 -9.62 2.33 4.83
C LEU A 19 -8.95 1.00 4.46
N PRO A 20 -8.56 0.81 3.18
CA PRO A 20 -7.74 -0.34 2.82
C PRO A 20 -6.43 -0.31 3.59
N THR A 21 -6.01 -1.45 4.13
CA THR A 21 -4.72 -1.58 4.84
C THR A 21 -3.51 -1.54 3.89
N THR A 22 -3.76 -1.58 2.58
CA THR A 22 -2.73 -1.56 1.54
C THR A 22 -2.85 -0.27 0.74
N SER A 23 -1.77 0.52 0.74
CA SER A 23 -1.69 1.76 -0.03
C SER A 23 -1.43 1.49 -1.52
N VAL A 24 -1.91 2.39 -2.37
CA VAL A 24 -1.58 2.41 -3.81
C VAL A 24 -0.07 2.49 -4.02
N ASP A 25 0.67 3.20 -3.16
CA ASP A 25 2.12 3.32 -3.27
C ASP A 25 2.84 1.98 -3.00
N GLN A 26 2.34 1.16 -2.06
CA GLN A 26 2.89 -0.19 -1.83
C GLN A 26 2.63 -1.13 -3.01
N PHE A 27 1.47 -0.98 -3.66
CA PHE A 27 1.14 -1.72 -4.88
C PHE A 27 2.03 -1.29 -6.06
N ALA A 28 2.16 0.02 -6.29
CA ALA A 28 2.99 0.59 -7.34
C ALA A 28 4.48 0.23 -7.14
N ALA A 29 4.98 0.25 -5.91
CA ALA A 29 6.36 -0.13 -5.61
C ALA A 29 6.64 -1.62 -5.88
N THR A 30 5.66 -2.49 -5.62
CA THR A 30 5.76 -3.93 -5.92
C THR A 30 5.86 -4.17 -7.43
N LEU A 31 5.01 -3.51 -8.23
CA LEU A 31 5.08 -3.56 -9.69
C LEU A 31 6.34 -2.89 -10.26
N GLY A 32 6.77 -1.77 -9.68
CA GLY A 32 7.99 -1.07 -10.09
C GLY A 32 9.23 -1.96 -9.97
N ARG A 33 9.36 -2.67 -8.85
CA ARG A 33 10.44 -3.67 -8.68
C ARG A 33 10.37 -4.79 -9.71
N TRP A 34 9.17 -5.29 -10.01
CA TRP A 34 9.01 -6.33 -11.02
C TRP A 34 9.46 -5.87 -12.41
N PHE A 35 9.21 -4.60 -12.74
CA PHE A 35 9.72 -3.97 -13.96
C PHE A 35 11.21 -3.62 -13.92
N GLY A 36 11.91 -3.89 -12.81
CA GLY A 36 13.34 -3.65 -12.67
C GLY A 36 13.71 -2.27 -12.16
N VAL A 37 12.76 -1.48 -11.64
CA VAL A 37 13.05 -0.20 -10.98
C VAL A 37 13.86 -0.44 -9.71
N SER A 38 14.94 0.32 -9.53
CA SER A 38 15.79 0.20 -8.34
C SER A 38 15.10 0.77 -7.09
N ASP A 39 15.48 0.28 -5.91
CA ASP A 39 14.91 0.76 -4.64
C ASP A 39 15.08 2.27 -4.42
N SER A 40 16.18 2.85 -4.92
CA SER A 40 16.43 4.28 -4.87
C SER A 40 15.50 5.11 -5.76
N GLU A 41 14.94 4.50 -6.80
CA GLU A 41 14.06 5.15 -7.76
C GLU A 41 12.57 4.91 -7.45
N LEU A 42 12.24 3.96 -6.57
CA LEU A 42 10.86 3.72 -6.14
C LEU A 42 10.14 4.98 -5.63
N PRO A 43 10.77 5.92 -4.89
CA PRO A 43 10.12 7.18 -4.49
C PRO A 43 9.71 8.08 -5.67
N LEU A 44 10.26 7.89 -6.87
CA LEU A 44 9.86 8.66 -8.06
C LEU A 44 8.48 8.24 -8.58
N VAL A 45 8.09 6.98 -8.38
CA VAL A 45 6.82 6.40 -8.86
C VAL A 45 5.82 6.14 -7.73
N ALA A 46 6.30 5.97 -6.49
CA ALA A 46 5.50 5.77 -5.28
C ALA A 46 6.01 6.74 -4.19
N PRO A 47 5.63 8.03 -4.23
CA PRO A 47 6.26 9.09 -3.44
C PRO A 47 6.20 8.89 -1.92
N ASN A 48 5.16 8.22 -1.43
CA ASN A 48 4.96 7.97 0.00
C ASN A 48 5.46 6.59 0.43
N ILE A 49 6.17 5.84 -0.43
CA ILE A 49 6.65 4.48 -0.12
C ILE A 49 7.58 4.41 1.10
N ALA A 50 8.24 5.54 1.42
CA ALA A 50 9.07 5.66 2.61
C ALA A 50 8.28 5.48 3.92
N ASN A 51 6.98 5.81 3.92
CA ASN A 51 6.10 5.74 5.09
C ASN A 51 5.66 4.30 5.45
N PHE A 52 6.01 3.31 4.61
CA PHE A 52 5.60 1.93 4.81
C PHE A 52 6.82 1.06 5.13
N SER A 53 6.70 0.25 6.19
CA SER A 53 7.68 -0.79 6.54
C SER A 53 7.73 -1.90 5.49
N THR A 54 6.56 -2.27 4.94
CA THR A 54 6.43 -3.24 3.86
C THR A 54 6.31 -2.51 2.53
N ARG A 55 7.39 -2.44 1.76
CA ARG A 55 7.44 -1.76 0.46
C ARG A 55 7.20 -2.68 -0.74
N ASN A 56 7.45 -3.97 -0.55
CA ASN A 56 7.13 -5.02 -1.52
C ASN A 56 6.09 -5.93 -0.88
N LEU A 57 4.94 -6.06 -1.54
CA LEU A 57 3.82 -6.87 -1.08
C LEU A 57 3.97 -8.35 -1.47
N GLY A 58 4.95 -8.69 -2.31
CA GLY A 58 5.31 -10.07 -2.65
C GLY A 58 4.34 -10.77 -3.60
N PHE A 59 3.47 -10.01 -4.27
CA PHE A 59 2.78 -10.51 -5.46
C PHE A 59 3.63 -10.15 -6.68
N VAL A 60 3.85 -11.12 -7.58
CA VAL A 60 4.87 -11.20 -8.66
C VAL A 60 6.22 -11.79 -8.27
#